data_AF-A0A920LND0-F1
#
_entry.id   AF-A0A920LND0-F1
#
_cell.length_a   1.000
_cell.length_b   1.000
_cell.length_c   1.000
_cell.angle_alpha   90.00
_cell.angle_beta   90.00
_cell.angle_gamma   90.00
#
_symmetry.space_group_name_H-M   'P 1'
#
loop_
_entity.id
_entity.type
_entity.pdbx_description
1 polymer ?
#
loop_
_entity_poly.entity_id
_entity_poly.type
_entity_poly.pdbx_seq_one_letter_code
_entity_poly.pdbx_strand_id
1 'polypeptide(L)' 'MSRIDVPALVIGTGRDLAHPLDMAKALAAQIPKAELVEITPKSDNRKAYVREFRDAVGWFLREVL' A
#
# COMPACT_ATOMS: atom_id res chain seq x y z
N MET A 1 5.12 -17.93 -9.07
CA MET A 1 4.98 -17.63 -7.62
C MET A 1 6.07 -16.66 -7.23
N SER A 2 5.75 -15.62 -6.46
CA SER A 2 6.77 -14.64 -6.03
C SER A 2 7.77 -15.27 -5.07
N ARG A 3 9.02 -14.78 -5.08
CA ARG A 3 10.10 -15.23 -4.19
C ARG A 3 10.22 -14.38 -2.92
N ILE A 4 9.22 -13.53 -2.65
CA ILE A 4 9.18 -12.64 -1.50
C ILE A 4 8.42 -13.36 -0.39
N ASP A 5 9.15 -13.85 0.63
CA ASP A 5 8.59 -14.59 1.77
C ASP A 5 8.68 -13.81 3.11
N VAL A 6 8.89 -12.51 3.03
CA VAL A 6 8.84 -11.59 4.17
C VAL A 6 7.51 -10.83 4.18
N PRO A 7 7.02 -10.37 5.35
CA PRO A 7 5.90 -9.44 5.40
C PRO A 7 6.11 -8.25 4.47
N ALA A 8 5.07 -7.84 3.75
CA ALA A 8 5.14 -6.72 2.82
C ALA A 8 3.90 -5.83 2.96
N LEU A 9 4.10 -4.53 2.84
CA LEU A 9 3.01 -3.57 2.76
C LEU A 9 2.94 -3.02 1.33
N VAL A 10 1.80 -3.19 0.68
CA VAL A 10 1.49 -2.57 -0.61
C VAL A 10 0.55 -1.40 -0.35
N ILE A 11 0.92 -0.20 -0.81
CA ILE A 11 0.10 1.02 -0.66
C ILE A 11 -0.34 1.50 -2.04
N GLY A 12 -1.65 1.66 -2.25
CA GLY A 12 -2.25 2.11 -3.51
C GLY A 12 -3.13 3.36 -3.35
N THR A 13 -3.44 4.01 -4.47
CA THR A 13 -4.35 5.17 -4.55
C THR A 13 -5.16 5.12 -5.85
N GLY A 14 -6.43 5.50 -5.80
CA GLY A 14 -7.35 5.46 -6.95
C GLY A 14 -7.06 6.43 -8.10
N ARG A 15 -6.16 7.43 -7.94
CA ARG A 15 -5.82 8.40 -9.01
C ARG A 15 -4.37 8.37 -9.49
N ASP A 16 -3.66 7.27 -9.27
CA ASP A 16 -2.34 7.09 -9.90
C ASP A 16 -2.52 6.54 -11.32
N LEU A 17 -2.25 7.39 -12.32
CA LEU A 17 -2.35 7.03 -13.74
C LEU A 17 -1.16 6.18 -14.21
N ALA A 18 0.00 6.31 -13.55
CA ALA A 18 1.17 5.50 -13.86
C ALA A 18 1.02 4.09 -13.24
N HIS A 19 0.43 4.02 -12.05
CA HIS A 19 0.19 2.79 -11.32
C HIS A 19 -1.27 2.69 -10.85
N PRO A 20 -2.21 2.29 -11.74
CA PRO A 20 -3.60 2.11 -11.35
C PRO A 20 -3.75 1.25 -10.10
N LEU A 21 -4.76 1.53 -9.28
CA LEU A 21 -5.04 0.80 -8.03
C LEU A 21 -5.10 -0.73 -8.22
N ASP A 22 -5.58 -1.20 -9.37
CA ASP A 22 -5.64 -2.64 -9.65
C ASP A 22 -4.25 -3.28 -9.77
N MET A 23 -3.21 -2.52 -10.12
CA MET A 23 -1.83 -2.99 -10.09
C MET A 23 -1.35 -3.22 -8.66
N ALA A 24 -1.74 -2.36 -7.71
CA ALA A 24 -1.45 -2.55 -6.29
C ALA A 24 -2.16 -3.81 -5.74
N LYS A 25 -3.43 -4.01 -6.10
CA LYS A 25 -4.19 -5.23 -5.75
C LYS A 25 -3.52 -6.48 -6.34
N ALA A 26 -3.14 -6.43 -7.62
CA ALA A 26 -2.50 -7.55 -8.29
C ALA A 26 -1.13 -7.88 -7.68
N LEU A 27 -0.35 -6.88 -7.27
CA LEU A 27 0.93 -7.08 -6.58
C LEU A 27 0.74 -7.72 -5.20
N ALA A 28 -0.20 -7.20 -4.39
CA ALA A 28 -0.51 -7.77 -3.08
C ALA A 28 -0.96 -9.23 -3.19
N ALA A 29 -1.80 -9.56 -4.18
CA ALA A 29 -2.23 -10.94 -4.43
C ALA A 29 -1.09 -11.90 -4.83
N GLN A 30 0.03 -11.39 -5.34
CA GLN A 30 1.19 -12.20 -5.74
C GLN A 30 2.18 -12.46 -4.60
N ILE A 31 2.18 -11.65 -3.53
CA ILE A 31 3.08 -11.76 -2.40
C ILE A 31 2.33 -12.43 -1.24
N PRO A 32 2.70 -13.66 -0.82
CA PRO A 32 1.91 -14.44 0.14
C PRO A 32 1.64 -13.76 1.49
N LYS A 33 2.55 -12.89 1.94
CA LYS A 33 2.48 -12.17 3.23
C LYS A 33 2.27 -10.67 3.03
N ALA A 34 1.68 -10.26 1.91
CA ALA A 34 1.41 -8.86 1.66
C ALA A 34 0.07 -8.42 2.25
N GLU A 35 0.09 -7.23 2.86
CA GLU A 35 -1.09 -6.47 3.24
C GLU A 35 -1.27 -5.31 2.26
N LEU A 36 -2.51 -5.07 1.82
CA LEU A 36 -2.85 -3.97 0.92
C LEU A 36 -3.56 -2.87 1.71
N VAL A 37 -3.07 -1.64 1.58
CA VAL A 37 -3.75 -0.43 2.08
C VAL A 37 -4.00 0.52 0.91
N GLU A 38 -5.26 0.92 0.74
CA GLU A 38 -5.62 2.03 -0.14
C GLU A 38 -5.68 3.32 0.68
N ILE A 39 -5.05 4.38 0.18
CA ILE A 39 -5.04 5.70 0.82
C ILE A 39 -5.66 6.76 -0.08
N THR A 40 -6.08 7.87 0.53
CA THR A 40 -6.62 9.02 -0.19
C THR A 40 -5.64 9.52 -1.26
N PRO A 41 -6.08 9.73 -2.51
CA PRO A 41 -5.20 10.26 -3.54
C PRO A 41 -4.60 11.62 -3.18
N LYS A 42 -3.31 11.79 -3.48
CA LYS A 42 -2.58 13.04 -3.23
C LYS A 42 -3.24 14.25 -3.92
N SER A 43 -3.83 14.03 -5.09
CA SER A 43 -4.56 15.04 -5.87
C SER A 43 -5.91 15.42 -5.25
N ASP A 44 -6.52 14.54 -4.46
CA ASP A 44 -7.78 14.81 -3.75
C ASP A 44 -7.53 15.53 -2.43
N ASN A 45 -6.61 15.02 -1.61
CA ASN A 45 -6.28 15.65 -0.34
C ASN A 45 -4.85 15.29 0.09
N ARG A 46 -3.94 16.24 -0.11
CA ARG A 46 -2.53 16.07 0.27
C ARG A 46 -2.32 15.84 1.77
N LYS A 47 -3.12 16.47 2.64
CA LYS A 47 -2.98 16.29 4.10
C LYS A 47 -3.41 14.88 4.52
N ALA A 48 -4.53 14.40 3.99
CA ALA A 48 -5.02 13.04 4.22
C ALA A 48 -4.03 12.00 3.69
N TYR A 49 -3.56 12.15 2.44
CA TYR A 49 -2.54 11.30 1.83
C TYR A 49 -1.30 11.13 2.73
N VAL A 50 -0.72 12.24 3.22
CA VAL A 50 0.49 12.18 4.05
C VAL A 50 0.20 11.50 5.39
N ARG A 51 -0.93 11.80 6.03
CA ARG A 51 -1.32 11.19 7.31
C ARG A 51 -1.53 9.69 7.14
N GLU A 52 -2.38 9.29 6.21
CA GLU A 52 -2.75 7.88 5.97
C GLU A 52 -1.55 7.04 5.53
N PHE A 53 -0.66 7.60 4.72
CA PHE A 53 0.61 6.94 4.38
C PHE A 53 1.46 6.67 5.64
N ARG A 54 1.62 7.67 6.52
CA ARG A 54 2.41 7.51 7.75
C ARG A 54 1.75 6.55 8.72
N ASP A 55 0.42 6.56 8.81
CA ASP A 55 -0.34 5.64 9.65
C ASP A 55 -0.19 4.21 9.16
N ALA A 56 -0.28 3.96 7.84
CA ALA A 56 -0.11 2.65 7.23
C ALA A 56 1.31 2.09 7.46
N VAL A 57 2.34 2.90 7.20
CA VAL A 57 3.74 2.50 7.47
C VAL A 57 3.96 2.27 8.95
N GLY A 58 3.45 3.16 9.81
CA GLY A 58 3.61 3.05 11.26
C GLY A 58 2.92 1.82 11.84
N TRP A 59 1.72 1.49 11.35
CA TRP A 59 1.02 0.25 11.71
C TRP A 59 1.83 -0.97 11.29
N PHE A 60 2.24 -1.05 10.02
CA PHE A 60 2.98 -2.20 9.52
C PHE A 60 4.29 -2.44 10.27
N LEU A 61 5.04 -1.37 10.57
CA LEU A 61 6.28 -1.49 11.35
C LEU A 61 6.04 -1.97 12.78
N ARG A 62 4.88 -1.69 13.39
CA ARG A 62 4.53 -2.23 14.73
C ARG A 62 4.10 -3.69 14.70
N GLU A 63 3.51 -4.15 13.61
CA GLU A 63 3.09 -5.56 13.47
C GLU A 63 4.27 -6.48 13.12
N VAL A 64 5.31 -5.96 12.48
CA VAL A 64 6.45 -6.74 11.99
C VAL A 64 7.66 -6.72 12.96
N LEU A 65 7.72 -5.76 13.87
CA LEU A 65 8.76 -5.66 14.92
C LEU A 65 8.26 -6.22 16.25
#